data_AF-A0A3S4ZEQ3-F1
#
_entry.id   AF-A0A3S4ZEQ3-F1
#
_cell.length_a   1.000
_cell.length_b   1.000
_cell.length_c   1.000
_cell.angle_alpha   90.00
_cell.angle_beta   90.00
_cell.angle_gamma   90.00
#
_symmetry.space_group_name_H-M   'P 1'
#
loop_
_entity.id
_entity.type
_entity.pdbx_description
1 polymer ?
#
loop_
_entity_poly.entity_id
_entity_poly.type
_entity_poly.pdbx_seq_one_letter_code
_entity_poly.pdbx_strand_id
1 'polypeptide(L)'
;MRIQSAALPLILLWIWFVTGNCLHIRSSQGNTTAINERVTPSSASSDDQCLTYRFPVGQRDPCAGYTCAFMGWCIPSSDLKRPTCVCYNNCFDVGDSTDKGVVCASDGVEYPSLCHLRRAACSMMIDLSVTYNGKCGKLY
;
A
#
# COMPACT_ATOMS: atom_id res chain seq x y z
N MET A 1 -10.57 -47.61 40.05
CA MET A 1 -11.07 -46.27 40.41
C MET A 1 -11.63 -45.60 39.16
N ARG A 2 -12.91 -45.24 39.18
CA ARG A 2 -13.53 -44.36 38.18
C ARG A 2 -12.99 -42.94 38.38
N ILE A 3 -12.57 -42.28 37.30
CA ILE A 3 -12.62 -40.82 37.20
C ILE A 3 -13.13 -40.49 35.79
N GLN A 4 -14.10 -39.60 35.75
CA GLN A 4 -15.02 -39.33 34.65
C GLN A 4 -14.39 -38.54 33.49
N SER A 5 -14.90 -38.85 32.31
CA SER A 5 -15.13 -37.97 31.15
C SER A 5 -14.96 -36.46 31.38
N ALA A 6 -14.05 -35.86 30.62
CA ALA A 6 -14.16 -34.47 30.17
C ALA A 6 -14.18 -34.47 28.64
N ALA A 7 -15.39 -34.53 28.07
CA ALA A 7 -15.61 -34.16 26.69
C ALA A 7 -15.35 -32.65 26.58
N LEU A 8 -14.15 -32.25 26.14
CA LEU A 8 -13.95 -30.87 25.71
C LEU A 8 -14.86 -30.64 24.49
N PRO A 9 -15.71 -29.61 24.50
CA PRO A 9 -16.61 -29.35 23.40
C PRO A 9 -15.78 -29.04 22.15
N LEU A 10 -16.10 -29.71 21.04
CA LEU A 10 -15.59 -29.44 19.68
C LEU A 10 -15.80 -27.97 19.23
N ILE A 11 -16.49 -27.16 20.04
CA ILE A 11 -16.72 -25.72 19.87
C ILE A 11 -15.45 -24.89 20.17
N LEU A 12 -14.51 -25.37 20.99
CA LEU A 12 -13.25 -24.66 21.25
C LEU A 12 -12.24 -24.73 20.09
N LEU A 13 -12.44 -25.63 19.11
CA LEU A 13 -11.60 -25.70 17.90
C LEU A 13 -11.99 -24.66 16.83
N TRP A 14 -13.16 -24.03 16.93
CA TRP A 14 -13.58 -22.97 16.01
C TRP A 14 -13.11 -21.57 16.43
N ILE A 15 -12.73 -21.38 17.70
CA ILE A 15 -12.25 -20.08 18.20
C ILE A 15 -10.80 -19.80 17.75
N TRP A 16 -10.00 -20.84 17.47
CA TRP A 16 -8.63 -20.70 16.97
C TRP A 16 -8.52 -20.32 15.49
N PHE A 17 -9.60 -20.42 14.71
CA PHE A 17 -9.62 -20.05 13.29
C PHE A 17 -10.10 -18.62 13.01
N VAL A 18 -10.46 -17.86 14.07
CA VAL A 18 -10.94 -16.46 13.95
C VAL A 18 -9.97 -15.49 14.64
N THR A 19 -8.69 -15.61 14.34
CA THR A 19 -7.77 -14.47 14.44
C THR A 19 -7.14 -14.26 13.09
N GLY A 20 -7.87 -13.56 12.22
CA GLY A 20 -7.29 -12.83 11.09
C GLY A 20 -6.48 -11.63 11.59
N ASN A 21 -5.48 -11.91 12.43
CA ASN A 21 -4.49 -10.93 12.83
C ASN A 21 -3.26 -11.22 11.97
N CYS A 22 -2.83 -10.24 11.19
CA CYS A 22 -1.47 -10.26 10.64
C CYS A 22 -0.53 -10.49 11.81
N LEU A 23 0.05 -11.69 11.88
CA LEU A 23 1.11 -12.02 12.80
C LEU A 23 2.27 -11.10 12.41
N HIS A 24 2.42 -9.99 13.12
CA HIS A 24 3.68 -9.28 13.15
C HIS A 24 4.66 -10.29 13.74
N ILE A 25 5.39 -11.00 12.88
CA ILE A 25 6.57 -11.72 13.31
C ILE A 25 7.52 -10.60 13.74
N ARG A 26 7.49 -10.25 15.02
CA ARG A 26 8.62 -9.61 15.66
C ARG A 26 9.73 -10.64 15.54
N SER A 27 10.46 -10.61 14.42
CA SER A 27 11.77 -11.23 14.34
C SER A 27 12.67 -10.45 15.30
N SER A 28 12.60 -10.84 16.56
CA SER A 28 13.60 -10.55 17.56
C SER A 28 14.80 -11.46 17.29
N GLN A 29 15.47 -11.28 16.15
CA GLN A 29 16.89 -11.63 16.01
C GLN A 29 17.57 -10.55 15.18
N GLY A 30 17.89 -9.48 15.88
CA GLY A 30 18.64 -8.34 15.38
C GLY A 30 18.80 -7.38 16.54
N ASN A 31 19.65 -7.76 17.50
CA ASN A 31 20.19 -6.96 18.60
C ASN A 31 19.52 -5.58 18.75
N THR A 32 18.30 -5.54 19.31
CA THR A 32 17.61 -4.28 19.56
C THR A 32 18.12 -3.74 20.88
N THR A 33 19.17 -2.93 20.83
CA THR A 33 19.27 -1.83 21.78
C THR A 33 17.93 -1.08 21.71
N ALA A 34 17.29 -0.95 22.87
CA ALA A 34 16.09 -0.16 23.02
C ALA A 34 16.42 1.30 22.66
N ILE A 35 16.20 1.68 21.41
CA ILE A 35 16.12 3.07 21.01
C ILE A 35 14.65 3.45 21.13
N ASN A 36 14.36 4.27 22.12
CA ASN A 36 13.05 4.89 22.34
C ASN A 36 12.87 6.00 21.29
N GLU A 37 12.98 5.65 20.01
CA GLU A 37 12.97 6.61 18.93
C GLU A 37 11.60 6.60 18.28
N ARG A 38 10.95 7.77 18.31
CA ARG A 38 9.76 8.05 17.52
C ARG A 38 10.08 7.66 16.08
N VAL A 39 9.43 6.61 15.60
CA VAL A 39 9.33 6.36 14.17
C VAL A 39 8.59 7.57 13.61
N THR A 40 9.33 8.55 13.08
CA THR A 40 8.72 9.64 12.34
C THR A 40 8.16 9.02 11.06
N PRO A 41 6.85 9.14 10.81
CA PRO A 41 6.24 8.59 9.61
C PRO A 41 6.64 9.49 8.44
N SER A 42 7.73 9.15 7.77
CA SER A 42 8.11 9.69 6.47
C SER A 42 8.12 8.50 5.53
N SER A 43 7.06 8.12 4.84
CA SER A 43 5.95 8.88 4.26
C SER A 43 4.67 8.05 4.30
N ALA A 44 3.55 8.69 4.61
CA ALA A 44 2.24 8.09 4.53
C ALA A 44 1.90 7.72 3.07
N SER A 45 2.02 6.45 2.71
CA SER A 45 0.95 5.80 1.95
C SER A 45 -0.05 5.32 3.00
N SER A 46 -1.07 6.12 3.26
CA SER A 46 -2.21 5.72 4.09
C SER A 46 -2.94 4.60 3.34
N ASP A 47 -2.54 3.36 3.62
CA ASP A 47 -3.37 2.18 3.83
C ASP A 47 -2.38 0.98 3.91
N ASP A 48 -2.40 0.30 5.05
CA ASP A 48 -1.68 -0.96 5.38
C ASP A 48 -0.13 -0.92 5.51
N GLN A 49 0.34 -0.95 6.76
CA GLN A 49 1.77 -0.99 7.18
C GLN A 49 2.49 -2.33 6.86
N CYS A 50 2.23 -2.96 5.72
CA CYS A 50 2.88 -4.21 5.31
C CYS A 50 3.91 -4.03 4.18
N LEU A 51 3.94 -2.89 3.48
CA LEU A 51 4.85 -2.64 2.36
C LEU A 51 5.77 -1.44 2.63
N THR A 52 6.56 -1.54 3.70
CA THR A 52 7.61 -0.53 3.96
C THR A 52 8.95 -1.04 3.47
N TYR A 53 9.65 -0.22 2.67
CA TYR A 53 11.03 -0.51 2.32
C TYR A 53 11.90 -0.40 3.57
N ARG A 54 12.66 -1.46 3.89
CA ARG A 54 13.57 -1.47 5.04
C ARG A 54 14.95 -0.98 4.60
N PHE A 55 15.30 0.22 5.04
CA PHE A 55 16.59 0.84 4.75
C PHE A 55 17.62 0.56 5.88
N PRO A 56 18.93 0.53 5.56
CA PRO A 56 20.00 0.53 6.55
C PRO A 56 19.94 1.77 7.45
N VAL A 57 20.46 1.64 8.68
CA VAL A 57 20.53 2.75 9.63
C VAL A 57 21.39 3.88 9.04
N GLY A 58 20.88 5.11 9.07
CA GLY A 58 21.55 6.29 8.52
C GLY A 58 21.28 6.58 7.04
N GLN A 59 20.47 5.75 6.37
CA GLN A 59 20.05 5.98 4.98
C GLN A 59 18.63 6.57 4.94
N ARG A 60 18.46 7.67 4.19
CA ARG A 60 17.15 8.26 3.94
C ARG A 60 16.46 7.52 2.81
N ASP A 61 15.13 7.44 2.88
CA ASP A 61 14.33 6.92 1.77
C ASP A 61 14.54 7.82 0.54
N PRO A 62 15.07 7.28 -0.58
CA PRO A 62 15.29 8.06 -1.79
C PRO A 62 14.00 8.55 -2.45
N CYS A 63 12.86 7.93 -2.16
CA CYS A 63 11.54 8.36 -2.63
C CYS A 63 10.89 9.40 -1.71
N ALA A 64 11.44 9.65 -0.51
CA ALA A 64 10.89 10.65 0.39
C ALA A 64 11.05 12.06 -0.22
N GLY A 65 9.92 12.67 -0.56
CA GLY A 65 9.87 13.99 -1.20
C GLY A 65 10.24 14.00 -2.69
N TYR A 66 10.39 12.82 -3.30
CA TYR A 66 10.61 12.69 -4.74
C TYR A 66 9.30 12.42 -5.46
N THR A 67 8.99 13.20 -6.49
CA THR A 67 7.77 13.04 -7.30
C THR A 67 8.15 12.64 -8.71
N CYS A 68 7.66 11.48 -9.16
CA CYS A 68 7.84 11.03 -10.52
C CYS A 68 6.97 11.84 -11.48
N ALA A 69 7.52 12.15 -12.66
CA ALA A 69 6.74 12.72 -13.76
C ALA A 69 5.64 11.73 -14.22
N PHE A 70 4.60 12.27 -14.85
CA PHE A 70 3.52 11.48 -15.46
C PHE A 70 2.83 10.52 -14.48
N MET A 71 2.73 10.93 -13.21
CA MET A 71 2.15 10.14 -12.12
C MET A 71 2.73 8.72 -11.94
N GLY A 72 4.02 8.54 -12.25
CA GLY A 72 4.72 7.28 -12.01
C GLY A 72 4.85 6.92 -10.51
N TRP A 73 5.02 5.64 -10.21
CA TRP A 73 5.32 5.16 -8.86
C TRP A 73 6.82 5.28 -8.60
N CYS A 74 7.22 5.93 -7.50
CA CYS A 74 8.62 5.94 -7.05
C CYS A 74 8.96 4.69 -6.23
N ILE A 75 9.94 3.91 -6.70
CA ILE A 75 10.53 2.80 -5.95
C ILE A 75 12.03 3.07 -5.72
N PRO A 76 12.61 2.64 -4.59
CA PRO A 76 14.06 2.65 -4.41
C PRO A 76 14.74 1.76 -5.45
N SER A 77 15.89 2.20 -5.95
CA SER A 77 16.76 1.39 -6.81
C SER A 77 17.30 0.16 -6.05
N SER A 78 17.91 -0.79 -6.77
CA SER A 78 18.54 -1.99 -6.18
C SER A 78 19.60 -1.64 -5.12
N ASP A 79 20.24 -0.48 -5.23
CA ASP A 79 21.23 0.01 -4.27
C ASP A 79 20.60 0.80 -3.10
N LEU A 80 19.26 0.95 -3.08
CA LEU A 80 18.45 1.73 -2.13
C LEU A 80 18.79 3.24 -2.06
N LYS A 81 19.73 3.73 -2.88
CA LYS A 81 20.27 5.10 -2.78
C LYS A 81 19.60 6.11 -3.71
N ARG A 82 18.86 5.64 -4.72
CA ARG A 82 18.31 6.48 -5.79
C ARG A 82 16.83 6.20 -5.99
N PRO A 83 16.01 7.21 -6.29
CA PRO A 83 14.63 7.01 -6.68
C PRO A 83 14.59 6.46 -8.11
N THR A 84 13.68 5.54 -8.37
CA THR A 84 13.42 4.97 -9.69
C THR A 84 11.93 5.08 -9.96
N CYS A 85 11.55 5.68 -11.09
CA CYS A 85 10.15 5.82 -11.47
C CYS A 85 9.74 4.65 -12.35
N VAL A 86 8.67 3.97 -11.96
CA VAL A 86 8.09 2.85 -12.70
C VAL A 86 6.61 3.09 -12.94
N CYS A 87 6.12 2.66 -14.11
CA CYS A 87 4.69 2.73 -14.40
C CYS A 87 3.93 1.58 -13.73
N TYR A 88 2.65 1.84 -13.46
CA TYR A 88 1.72 0.83 -12.96
C TYR A 88 1.52 -0.26 -14.03
N ASN A 89 1.85 -1.51 -13.70
CA ASN A 89 1.70 -2.62 -14.64
C ASN A 89 0.29 -3.22 -14.60
N ASN A 90 -0.28 -3.33 -13.39
CA ASN A 90 -1.61 -3.87 -13.15
C ASN A 90 -2.33 -2.97 -12.13
N CYS A 91 -3.65 -2.86 -12.31
CA CYS A 91 -4.52 -2.19 -11.36
C CYS A 91 -5.42 -3.25 -10.77
N PHE A 92 -5.31 -3.46 -9.46
CA PHE A 92 -6.13 -4.42 -8.76
C PHE A 92 -7.29 -3.68 -8.09
N ASP A 93 -8.52 -4.02 -8.46
CA ASP A 93 -9.71 -3.53 -7.77
C ASP A 93 -9.98 -4.40 -6.53
N VAL A 94 -9.13 -4.26 -5.50
CA VAL A 94 -9.27 -5.01 -4.26
C VAL A 94 -10.13 -4.22 -3.27
N GLY A 95 -11.33 -4.72 -2.97
CA GLY A 95 -12.17 -4.23 -1.88
C GLY A 95 -12.53 -2.73 -1.93
N ASP A 96 -12.43 -2.06 -0.79
CA ASP A 96 -12.77 -0.64 -0.58
C ASP A 96 -11.54 0.27 -0.73
N SER A 97 -10.63 -0.08 -1.65
CA SER A 97 -9.44 0.71 -1.95
C SER A 97 -9.80 2.18 -2.23
N THR A 98 -9.06 3.12 -1.66
CA THR A 98 -9.23 4.57 -1.86
C THR A 98 -9.09 5.01 -3.33
N ASP A 99 -8.40 4.22 -4.15
CA ASP A 99 -8.23 4.45 -5.59
C ASP A 99 -9.39 3.91 -6.45
N LYS A 100 -10.43 3.31 -5.84
CA LYS A 100 -11.56 2.68 -6.53
C LYS A 100 -12.58 3.70 -7.02
N GLY A 101 -13.12 3.45 -8.22
CA GLY A 101 -14.20 4.23 -8.82
C GLY A 101 -13.74 5.09 -9.98
N VAL A 102 -14.67 5.41 -10.87
CA VAL A 102 -14.39 6.16 -12.11
C VAL A 102 -13.85 7.55 -11.76
N VAL A 103 -12.84 7.99 -12.49
CA VAL A 103 -12.26 9.34 -12.38
C VAL A 103 -12.26 10.04 -13.73
N CYS A 104 -12.47 11.35 -13.72
CA CYS A 104 -12.35 12.20 -14.89
C CYS A 104 -10.98 12.87 -14.90
N ALA A 105 -10.22 12.66 -15.97
CA ALA A 105 -8.92 13.28 -16.17
C ALA A 105 -9.02 14.70 -16.77
N SER A 106 -7.92 15.43 -16.80
CA SER A 106 -7.79 16.78 -17.39
C SER A 106 -7.96 16.82 -18.90
N ASP A 107 -7.79 15.69 -19.58
CA ASP A 107 -8.07 15.52 -21.01
C ASP A 107 -9.56 15.28 -21.32
N GLY A 108 -10.41 15.23 -20.30
CA GLY A 108 -11.83 14.95 -20.44
C GLY A 108 -12.16 13.47 -20.66
N VAL A 109 -11.19 12.57 -20.48
CA VAL A 109 -11.37 11.12 -20.57
C VAL A 109 -11.69 10.54 -19.19
N GLU A 110 -12.63 9.60 -19.17
CA GLU A 110 -12.97 8.83 -17.98
C GLU A 110 -12.08 7.60 -17.87
N TYR A 111 -11.47 7.42 -16.69
CA TYR A 111 -10.68 6.24 -16.36
C TYR A 111 -11.41 5.40 -15.30
N PRO A 112 -11.37 4.06 -15.37
CA PRO A 112 -12.11 3.21 -14.44
C PRO A 112 -11.70 3.35 -12.96
N SER A 113 -10.46 3.75 -12.70
CA SER A 113 -9.89 3.97 -11.38
C SER A 113 -8.70 4.94 -11.45
N LEU A 114 -8.26 5.45 -10.29
CA LEU A 114 -7.08 6.32 -10.23
C LEU A 114 -5.81 5.59 -10.70
N CYS A 115 -5.69 4.29 -10.41
CA CYS A 115 -4.58 3.49 -10.92
C CYS A 115 -4.55 3.45 -12.46
N HIS A 116 -5.71 3.30 -13.11
CA HIS A 116 -5.78 3.27 -14.57
C HIS A 116 -5.35 4.60 -15.19
N LEU A 117 -5.75 5.72 -14.58
CA LEU A 117 -5.30 7.05 -15.00
C LEU A 117 -3.78 7.19 -14.85
N ARG A 118 -3.22 6.87 -13.68
CA ARG A 118 -1.77 6.93 -13.43
C ARG A 118 -0.98 6.03 -14.40
N ARG A 119 -1.48 4.83 -14.69
CA ARG A 119 -0.90 3.91 -15.67
C ARG A 119 -0.84 4.54 -17.06
N ALA A 120 -1.95 5.10 -17.52
CA ALA A 120 -2.06 5.71 -18.84
C ALA A 120 -1.13 6.93 -18.94
N ALA A 121 -1.17 7.83 -17.95
CA ALA A 121 -0.28 8.99 -17.86
C ALA A 121 1.19 8.58 -18.02
N CYS A 122 1.64 7.63 -17.22
CA CYS A 122 3.04 7.18 -17.20
C CYS A 122 3.44 6.47 -18.50
N SER A 123 2.57 5.58 -19.02
CA SER A 123 2.89 4.76 -20.20
C SER A 123 2.88 5.57 -21.49
N MET A 124 2.04 6.62 -21.55
CA MET A 124 1.94 7.51 -22.71
C MET A 124 2.82 8.77 -22.57
N MET A 125 3.46 8.96 -21.42
CA MET A 125 4.25 10.16 -21.08
C MET A 125 3.45 11.46 -21.29
N ILE A 126 2.21 11.48 -20.79
CA ILE A 126 1.32 12.64 -20.85
C ILE A 126 1.02 13.14 -19.45
N ASP A 127 0.92 14.46 -19.31
CA ASP A 127 0.60 15.09 -18.03
C ASP A 127 -0.91 15.09 -17.83
N LEU A 128 -1.38 14.12 -17.05
CA LEU A 128 -2.78 14.00 -16.67
C LEU A 128 -2.94 14.30 -15.19
N SER A 129 -4.02 15.00 -14.86
CA SER A 129 -4.45 15.21 -13.49
C SER A 129 -5.91 14.79 -13.34
N VAL A 130 -6.29 14.35 -12.14
CA VAL A 130 -7.70 14.13 -11.83
C VAL A 130 -8.39 15.48 -11.72
N THR A 131 -9.40 15.71 -12.56
CA THR A 131 -10.27 16.89 -12.49
C THR A 131 -11.44 16.65 -11.54
N TYR A 132 -12.02 15.44 -11.57
CA TYR A 132 -13.16 15.08 -10.74
C TYR A 132 -13.16 13.59 -10.40
N ASN A 133 -13.50 13.25 -9.15
CA ASN A 133 -13.74 11.87 -8.72
C ASN A 133 -15.16 11.47 -9.13
N GLY A 134 -15.27 10.86 -10.30
CA GLY A 134 -16.52 10.42 -10.91
C GLY A 134 -16.43 10.48 -12.43
N LYS A 135 -17.58 10.36 -13.08
CA LYS A 135 -17.70 10.54 -14.53
C LYS A 135 -17.41 11.98 -14.93
N CYS A 136 -16.90 12.17 -16.13
CA CYS A 136 -16.74 13.50 -16.70
C CYS A 136 -18.13 14.10 -16.93
N GLY A 137 -18.31 15.36 -16.51
CA GLY A 137 -19.59 16.02 -16.65
C GLY A 137 -19.95 16.25 -18.12
N LYS A 138 -21.11 15.74 -18.55
CA LYS A 138 -22.04 16.66 -19.19
C LYS A 138 -22.47 17.62 -18.09
N LEU A 139 -22.04 18.88 -18.19
CA LEU A 139 -22.58 19.99 -17.39
C LEU A 139 -24.11 19.87 -17.44
N TYR A 140 -24.75 19.61 -16.31
CA TYR A 140 -26.20 19.66 -16.19
C TYR A 140 -26.62 21.00 -15.59
#